data_AF-A0A9W7C0S5-F1
#
_entry.id   AF-A0A9W7C0S5-F1
#
_cell.length_a   1.000
_cell.length_b   1.000
_cell.length_c   1.000
_cell.angle_alpha   90.00
_cell.angle_beta   90.00
_cell.angle_gamma   90.00
#
_symmetry.space_group_name_H-M   'P 1'
#
loop_
_entity.id
_entity.type
_entity.pdbx_description
1 polymer ?
#
loop_
_entity_poly.entity_id
_entity_poly.type
_entity_poly.pdbx_seq_one_letter_code
_entity_poly.pdbx_strand_id
1 'polypeptide(L)'
;MPSAGQCQEFLAKAMESSRVSVLLQKLQATEGGEGDVGSQNPATSPTPQLTWLYGNVTAECRKCSAEGAEAHARGFVQAPPLSVVLCSNRLANEHEVEEVLLHELIHLYDLKVKKLDFAKSEDLAYSEIRAARESECKIGTFSTLSSLCGGVRDRMALSRSNSGSGNDSGSGSGSGSGSGSGGGDADGGNKINSDNSGGSYLSEFCTSRLKDCTYNAALSATSNMYPTSEARSSVASVFGKAYADMDPWGGSPDCSTTREAK
;
A
#
# COMPACT_ATOMS: atom_id res chain seq x y z
N MET A 1 -22.49 -10.29 7.59
CA MET A 1 -22.16 -9.79 6.25
C MET A 1 -23.20 -8.75 5.85
N PRO A 2 -22.78 -7.59 5.34
CA PRO A 2 -23.66 -6.52 4.89
C PRO A 2 -24.56 -6.98 3.75
N SER A 3 -25.70 -6.30 3.59
CA SER A 3 -26.49 -6.43 2.37
C SER A 3 -25.73 -5.85 1.18
N ALA A 4 -26.14 -6.18 -0.05
CA ALA A 4 -25.55 -5.56 -1.25
C ALA A 4 -25.68 -4.03 -1.22
N GLY A 5 -26.80 -3.49 -0.72
CA GLY A 5 -26.99 -2.05 -0.55
C GLY A 5 -26.00 -1.42 0.43
N GLN A 6 -25.77 -2.07 1.58
CA GLN A 6 -24.79 -1.58 2.56
C GLN A 6 -23.35 -1.68 2.02
N CYS A 7 -23.02 -2.72 1.25
CA CYS A 7 -21.74 -2.79 0.53
C CYS A 7 -21.59 -1.62 -0.46
N GLN A 8 -22.66 -1.24 -1.16
CA GLN A 8 -22.63 -0.11 -2.09
C GLN A 8 -22.37 1.23 -1.39
N GLU A 9 -22.91 1.42 -0.18
CA GLU A 9 -22.61 2.60 0.66
C GLU A 9 -21.14 2.62 1.10
N PHE A 10 -20.59 1.47 1.49
CA PHE A 10 -19.16 1.34 1.81
C PHE A 10 -18.29 1.62 0.58
N LEU A 11 -18.69 1.10 -0.59
CA LEU A 11 -17.99 1.34 -1.84
C LEU A 11 -17.98 2.83 -2.18
N ALA A 12 -19.10 3.53 -2.04
CA ALA A 12 -19.18 4.97 -2.24
C ALA A 12 -18.13 5.74 -1.42
N LYS A 13 -17.99 5.40 -0.14
CA LYS A 13 -16.99 6.03 0.73
C LYS A 13 -15.55 5.63 0.37
N ALA A 14 -15.32 4.36 0.05
CA ALA A 14 -14.01 3.89 -0.39
C ALA A 14 -13.52 4.63 -1.65
N MET A 15 -14.44 4.99 -2.56
CA MET A 15 -14.11 5.78 -3.75
C MET A 15 -13.65 7.21 -3.44
N GLU A 16 -14.00 7.75 -2.28
CA GLU A 16 -13.54 9.07 -1.80
C GLU A 16 -12.12 9.00 -1.21
N SER A 17 -11.55 7.80 -1.04
CA SER A 17 -10.18 7.63 -0.55
C SER A 17 -9.17 8.32 -1.47
N SER A 18 -8.24 9.08 -0.86
CA SER A 18 -7.13 9.73 -1.57
C SER A 18 -6.29 8.73 -2.39
N ARG A 19 -6.23 7.48 -1.94
CA ARG A 19 -5.43 6.44 -2.62
C ARG A 19 -6.13 5.90 -3.85
N VAL A 20 -7.42 5.61 -3.70
CA VAL A 20 -8.29 5.16 -4.78
C VAL A 20 -8.36 6.22 -5.87
N SER A 21 -8.59 7.48 -5.50
CA SER A 21 -8.64 8.59 -6.46
C SER A 21 -7.34 8.77 -7.27
N VAL A 22 -6.16 8.58 -6.68
CA VAL A 22 -4.88 8.63 -7.43
C VAL A 22 -4.79 7.52 -8.48
N LEU A 23 -5.20 6.28 -8.15
CA LEU A 23 -5.21 5.17 -9.13
C LEU A 23 -6.18 5.46 -10.28
N LEU A 24 -7.39 5.92 -9.95
CA LEU A 24 -8.43 6.23 -10.93
C LEU A 24 -7.98 7.34 -11.90
N GLN A 25 -7.37 8.40 -11.39
CA GLN A 25 -6.80 9.47 -12.24
C GLN A 25 -5.75 8.94 -13.21
N LYS A 26 -4.87 8.03 -12.76
CA LYS A 26 -3.83 7.45 -13.61
C LYS A 26 -4.38 6.49 -14.66
N LEU A 27 -5.42 5.72 -14.31
CA LEU A 27 -6.12 4.86 -15.24
C LEU A 27 -6.77 5.68 -16.36
N GLN A 28 -7.43 6.79 -16.02
CA GLN A 28 -8.05 7.70 -16.99
C GLN A 28 -7.04 8.34 -17.96
N ALA A 29 -5.86 8.71 -17.47
CA ALA A 29 -4.84 9.35 -18.31
C ALA A 29 -4.33 8.45 -19.45
N THR A 30 -4.48 7.13 -19.34
CA THR A 30 -4.03 6.18 -20.38
C THR A 30 -4.99 6.01 -21.56
N GLU A 31 -6.22 6.52 -21.47
CA GLU A 31 -7.23 6.40 -22.53
C GLU A 31 -7.21 7.56 -23.55
N GLY A 32 -6.44 8.62 -23.28
CA GLY A 32 -6.33 9.79 -24.16
C GLY A 32 -5.52 9.58 -25.45
N GLY A 33 -5.33 8.33 -25.89
CA GLY A 33 -4.39 7.98 -26.96
C GLY A 33 -4.82 6.79 -27.82
N GLU A 34 -6.08 6.75 -28.28
CA GLU A 34 -6.54 6.15 -29.55
C GLU A 34 -8.07 6.32 -29.62
N GLY A 35 -8.56 7.08 -30.61
CA GLY A 35 -9.94 7.56 -30.66
C GLY A 35 -10.98 6.54 -31.12
N ASP A 36 -12.21 6.70 -30.64
CA ASP A 36 -13.41 7.04 -31.44
C ASP A 36 -14.57 7.38 -30.49
N VAL A 37 -15.18 8.56 -30.67
CA VAL A 37 -16.26 9.07 -29.81
C VAL A 37 -17.60 8.53 -30.34
N GLY A 38 -17.98 7.35 -29.87
CA GLY A 38 -19.33 6.82 -30.02
C GLY A 38 -20.26 7.43 -28.97
N SER A 39 -20.95 8.51 -29.32
CA SER A 39 -22.02 9.11 -28.53
C SER A 39 -23.17 8.12 -28.33
N GLN A 40 -23.50 7.76 -27.08
CA GLN A 40 -24.77 7.10 -26.76
C GLN A 40 -25.49 7.83 -25.62
N ASN A 41 -26.76 8.16 -25.90
CA ASN A 41 -27.70 8.84 -25.01
C ASN A 41 -28.14 7.94 -23.83
N PRO A 42 -28.54 8.52 -22.69
CA PRO A 42 -28.97 7.76 -21.51
C PRO A 42 -30.41 7.27 -21.67
N ALA A 43 -30.60 5.95 -21.60
CA ALA A 43 -31.91 5.33 -21.44
C ALA A 43 -32.19 5.03 -19.96
N THR A 44 -33.39 5.42 -19.56
CA THR A 44 -34.01 5.41 -18.23
C THR A 44 -34.13 4.02 -17.61
N SER A 45 -33.63 3.83 -16.39
CA SER A 45 -34.04 2.74 -15.48
C SER A 45 -33.97 3.19 -14.01
N PRO A 46 -35.00 2.95 -13.17
CA PRO A 46 -35.05 3.47 -11.81
C PRO A 46 -34.53 2.45 -10.80
N THR A 47 -33.21 2.34 -10.72
CA THR A 47 -32.49 1.98 -9.49
C THR A 47 -31.20 2.77 -9.53
N PRO A 48 -30.84 3.60 -8.54
CA PRO A 48 -29.54 4.25 -8.53
C PRO A 48 -28.51 3.17 -8.17
N GLN A 49 -28.17 2.31 -9.13
CA GLN A 49 -26.90 1.62 -9.07
C GLN A 49 -25.87 2.72 -9.16
N LEU A 50 -25.20 2.98 -8.04
CA LEU A 50 -24.02 3.84 -7.95
C LEU A 50 -22.88 3.17 -8.71
N THR A 51 -23.03 3.02 -10.02
CA THR A 51 -21.99 2.59 -10.92
C THR A 51 -21.07 3.80 -11.04
N TRP A 52 -20.04 3.84 -10.21
CA TRP A 52 -19.04 4.91 -10.25
C TRP A 52 -18.27 4.78 -11.56
N LEU A 53 -18.69 5.53 -12.57
CA LEU A 53 -17.97 5.70 -13.83
C LEU A 53 -16.84 6.70 -13.60
N TYR A 54 -15.68 6.23 -13.15
CA TYR A 54 -14.44 7.00 -13.28
C TYR A 54 -13.79 6.62 -14.60
N GLY A 55 -14.18 7.32 -15.68
CA GLY A 55 -13.81 6.93 -17.05
C GLY A 55 -14.53 5.65 -17.46
N ASN A 56 -13.81 4.69 -18.06
CA ASN A 56 -14.35 3.39 -18.47
C ASN A 56 -14.29 2.29 -17.39
N VAL A 57 -13.82 2.59 -16.19
CA VAL A 57 -13.76 1.61 -15.08
C VAL A 57 -14.98 1.79 -14.19
N THR A 58 -15.75 0.72 -14.01
CA THR A 58 -16.86 0.67 -13.06
C THR A 58 -16.50 -0.20 -11.85
N ALA A 59 -17.11 0.08 -10.70
CA ALA A 59 -17.04 -0.78 -9.52
C ALA A 59 -18.45 -1.06 -8.98
N GLU A 60 -18.73 -2.31 -8.63
CA GLU A 60 -20.03 -2.72 -8.08
C GLU A 60 -19.90 -3.72 -6.93
N CYS A 61 -20.86 -3.67 -5.99
CA CYS A 61 -21.05 -4.70 -4.99
C CYS A 61 -22.16 -5.67 -5.41
N ARG A 62 -21.89 -6.97 -5.36
CA ARG A 62 -22.92 -8.01 -5.58
C ARG A 62 -22.67 -9.26 -4.73
N LYS A 63 -23.68 -10.12 -4.62
CA LYS A 63 -23.49 -11.45 -4.04
C LYS A 63 -22.78 -12.35 -5.06
N CYS A 64 -21.62 -12.86 -4.69
CA CYS A 64 -20.86 -13.81 -5.53
C CYS A 64 -21.28 -15.26 -5.27
N SER A 65 -21.12 -16.11 -6.29
CA SER A 65 -21.43 -17.54 -6.20
C SER A 65 -20.48 -18.26 -5.24
N ALA A 66 -20.97 -19.32 -4.59
CA ALA A 66 -20.16 -20.21 -3.76
C ALA A 66 -19.43 -21.27 -4.61
N GLU A 67 -19.64 -21.27 -5.92
CA GLU A 67 -19.13 -22.23 -6.88
C GLU A 67 -18.36 -21.52 -8.01
N GLY A 68 -17.56 -22.28 -8.75
CA GLY A 68 -16.81 -21.77 -9.90
C GLY A 68 -15.69 -20.80 -9.53
N ALA A 69 -15.30 -19.96 -10.49
CA ALA A 69 -14.17 -19.04 -10.35
C ALA A 69 -14.38 -18.01 -9.22
N GLU A 70 -15.63 -17.69 -8.89
CA GLU A 70 -15.95 -16.74 -7.82
C GLU A 70 -15.93 -17.35 -6.43
N ALA A 71 -15.90 -18.68 -6.27
CA ALA A 71 -16.20 -19.37 -5.00
C ALA A 71 -15.42 -18.85 -3.77
N HIS A 72 -14.20 -18.35 -3.99
CA HIS A 72 -13.31 -17.88 -2.93
C HIS A 72 -12.85 -16.42 -3.11
N ALA A 73 -13.31 -15.73 -4.15
CA ALA A 73 -12.91 -14.35 -4.44
C ALA A 73 -13.54 -13.36 -3.46
N ARG A 74 -12.80 -12.39 -2.93
CA ARG A 74 -13.37 -11.26 -2.16
C ARG A 74 -13.76 -10.10 -3.07
N GLY A 75 -13.00 -9.94 -4.14
CA GLY A 75 -13.30 -9.14 -5.31
C GLY A 75 -12.62 -9.76 -6.53
N PHE A 76 -12.90 -9.21 -7.71
CA PHE A 76 -12.17 -9.54 -8.93
C PHE A 76 -12.39 -8.48 -10.00
N VAL A 77 -11.46 -8.41 -10.95
CA VAL A 77 -11.63 -7.67 -12.20
C VAL A 77 -12.31 -8.54 -13.25
N GLN A 78 -13.32 -8.00 -13.94
CA GLN A 78 -13.91 -8.61 -15.13
C GLN A 78 -13.73 -7.70 -16.37
N ALA A 79 -13.73 -8.31 -17.56
CA ALA A 79 -13.73 -7.61 -18.85
C ALA A 79 -14.40 -8.47 -19.94
N PRO A 80 -15.08 -7.88 -20.95
CA PRO A 80 -15.55 -6.49 -21.10
C PRO A 80 -17.02 -6.27 -20.64
N PRO A 81 -17.40 -5.07 -20.12
CA PRO A 81 -16.57 -3.89 -19.86
C PRO A 81 -15.63 -4.11 -18.67
N LEU A 82 -14.58 -3.28 -18.57
CA LEU A 82 -13.60 -3.37 -17.50
C LEU A 82 -14.22 -2.91 -16.19
N SER A 83 -14.39 -3.80 -15.23
CA SER A 83 -15.01 -3.45 -13.96
C SER A 83 -14.46 -4.25 -12.79
N VAL A 84 -14.48 -3.63 -11.61
CA VAL A 84 -14.20 -4.27 -10.33
C VAL A 84 -15.51 -4.77 -9.71
N VAL A 85 -15.59 -6.06 -9.40
CA VAL A 85 -16.71 -6.65 -8.68
C VAL A 85 -16.27 -6.95 -7.26
N LEU A 86 -17.05 -6.49 -6.27
CA LEU A 86 -16.84 -6.73 -4.85
C LEU A 86 -17.91 -7.69 -4.32
N CYS A 87 -17.48 -8.78 -3.68
CA CYS A 87 -18.37 -9.83 -3.19
C CYS A 87 -18.99 -9.45 -1.85
N SER A 88 -20.18 -8.84 -1.87
CA SER A 88 -20.86 -8.29 -0.68
C SER A 88 -21.11 -9.34 0.42
N ASN A 89 -21.18 -10.62 0.07
CA ASN A 89 -21.31 -11.73 1.01
C ASN A 89 -20.00 -12.17 1.67
N ARG A 90 -18.88 -11.47 1.41
CA ARG A 90 -17.54 -11.79 1.91
C ARG A 90 -16.77 -10.59 2.46
N LEU A 91 -17.40 -9.42 2.49
CA LEU A 91 -16.80 -8.17 2.98
C LEU A 91 -17.62 -7.67 4.16
N ALA A 92 -17.05 -7.61 5.36
CA ALA A 92 -17.83 -7.37 6.58
C ALA A 92 -18.10 -5.89 6.88
N ASN A 93 -17.22 -4.99 6.43
CA ASN A 93 -17.20 -3.59 6.83
C ASN A 93 -16.58 -2.69 5.75
N GLU A 94 -16.65 -1.38 5.97
CA GLU A 94 -16.13 -0.35 5.06
C GLU A 94 -14.64 -0.50 4.75
N HIS A 95 -13.84 -0.83 5.77
CA HIS A 95 -12.40 -1.03 5.61
C HIS A 95 -12.07 -2.21 4.69
N GLU A 96 -12.76 -3.34 4.84
CA GLU A 96 -12.59 -4.48 3.93
C GLU A 96 -13.00 -4.15 2.49
N VAL A 97 -14.01 -3.31 2.31
CA VAL A 97 -14.44 -2.84 0.99
C VAL A 97 -13.35 -1.95 0.37
N GLU A 98 -12.79 -1.00 1.11
CA GLU A 98 -11.69 -0.17 0.61
C GLU A 98 -10.42 -0.99 0.33
N GLU A 99 -10.05 -1.92 1.22
CA GLU A 99 -8.92 -2.82 1.06
C GLU A 99 -9.01 -3.60 -0.26
N VAL A 100 -10.14 -4.30 -0.47
CA VAL A 100 -10.33 -5.12 -1.67
C VAL A 100 -10.49 -4.26 -2.90
N LEU A 101 -11.19 -3.12 -2.84
CA LEU A 101 -11.25 -2.19 -3.95
C LEU A 101 -9.86 -1.71 -4.37
N LEU A 102 -9.02 -1.34 -3.40
CA LEU A 102 -7.66 -0.88 -3.66
C LEU A 102 -6.79 -1.99 -4.27
N HIS A 103 -6.93 -3.23 -3.79
CA HIS A 103 -6.27 -4.41 -4.34
C HIS A 103 -6.61 -4.58 -5.83
N GLU A 104 -7.90 -4.62 -6.18
CA GLU A 104 -8.34 -4.83 -7.57
C GLU A 104 -7.97 -3.66 -8.49
N LEU A 105 -8.00 -2.42 -7.99
CA LEU A 105 -7.58 -1.25 -8.77
C LEU A 105 -6.07 -1.25 -9.08
N ILE A 106 -5.24 -1.84 -8.22
CA ILE A 106 -3.81 -2.01 -8.49
C ILE A 106 -3.60 -2.99 -9.66
N HIS A 107 -4.34 -4.09 -9.70
CA HIS A 107 -4.31 -4.99 -10.86
C HIS A 107 -4.72 -4.29 -12.15
N LEU A 108 -5.77 -3.48 -12.10
CA LEU A 108 -6.18 -2.67 -13.26
C LEU A 108 -5.08 -1.71 -13.70
N TYR A 109 -4.45 -1.02 -12.76
CA TYR A 109 -3.34 -0.12 -13.04
C TYR A 109 -2.16 -0.88 -13.68
N ASP A 110 -1.86 -2.08 -13.20
CA ASP A 110 -0.75 -2.87 -13.71
C ASP A 110 -1.00 -3.39 -15.12
N LEU A 111 -2.21 -3.86 -15.38
CA LEU A 111 -2.63 -4.29 -16.71
C LEU A 111 -2.62 -3.11 -17.69
N LYS A 112 -3.20 -1.97 -17.31
CA LYS A 112 -3.45 -0.86 -18.24
C LYS A 112 -2.28 0.10 -18.39
N VAL A 113 -1.61 0.44 -17.29
CA VAL A 113 -0.54 1.44 -17.25
C VAL A 113 0.82 0.77 -17.33
N LYS A 114 1.09 -0.24 -16.50
CA LYS A 114 2.39 -0.94 -16.50
C LYS A 114 2.50 -2.01 -17.60
N LYS A 115 1.39 -2.35 -18.27
CA LYS A 115 1.31 -3.34 -19.35
C LYS A 115 1.82 -4.73 -18.91
N LEU A 116 1.56 -5.11 -17.65
CA LEU A 116 1.85 -6.44 -17.16
C LEU A 116 0.95 -7.47 -17.85
N ASP A 117 1.49 -8.66 -18.11
CA ASP A 117 0.77 -9.76 -18.76
C ASP A 117 0.52 -10.88 -17.73
N PHE A 118 -0.70 -10.97 -17.20
CA PHE A 118 -1.04 -11.95 -16.15
C PHE A 118 -1.04 -13.41 -16.64
N ALA A 119 -0.85 -13.66 -17.94
CA ALA A 119 -0.53 -14.99 -18.47
C ALA A 119 0.92 -15.42 -18.20
N LYS A 120 1.76 -14.51 -17.67
CA LYS A 120 3.10 -14.81 -17.15
C LYS A 120 3.07 -14.75 -15.63
N SER A 121 3.55 -15.82 -14.99
CA SER A 121 3.53 -15.94 -13.54
C SER A 121 4.35 -14.86 -12.83
N GLU A 122 5.45 -14.38 -13.43
CA GLU A 122 6.26 -13.28 -12.89
C GLU A 122 5.50 -11.93 -12.87
N ASP A 123 4.76 -11.63 -13.94
CA ASP A 123 3.97 -10.40 -14.06
C ASP A 123 2.74 -10.42 -13.13
N LEU A 124 2.07 -11.59 -13.00
CA LEU A 124 1.02 -11.76 -11.99
C LEU A 124 1.61 -11.58 -10.58
N ALA A 125 2.68 -12.31 -10.24
CA ALA A 125 3.32 -12.21 -8.94
C ALA A 125 3.75 -10.78 -8.61
N TYR A 126 4.26 -10.04 -9.59
CA TYR A 126 4.63 -8.63 -9.45
C TYR A 126 3.43 -7.77 -9.02
N SER A 127 2.29 -7.98 -9.67
CA SER A 127 1.05 -7.27 -9.35
C SER A 127 0.51 -7.64 -7.97
N GLU A 128 0.51 -8.94 -7.63
CA GLU A 128 0.09 -9.45 -6.31
C GLU A 128 0.92 -8.88 -5.16
N ILE A 129 2.25 -8.76 -5.33
CA ILE A 129 3.12 -8.15 -4.32
C ILE A 129 2.76 -6.68 -4.10
N ARG A 130 2.50 -5.93 -5.17
CA ARG A 130 2.11 -4.51 -5.06
C ARG A 130 0.71 -4.37 -4.45
N ALA A 131 -0.24 -5.20 -4.87
CA ALA A 131 -1.60 -5.21 -4.36
C ALA A 131 -1.61 -5.52 -2.85
N ALA A 132 -0.97 -6.60 -2.42
CA ALA A 132 -0.91 -7.00 -1.02
C ALA A 132 -0.21 -5.98 -0.11
N ARG A 133 0.92 -5.39 -0.56
CA ARG A 133 1.64 -4.35 0.21
C ARG A 133 0.74 -3.16 0.50
N GLU A 134 -0.02 -2.74 -0.50
CA GLU A 134 -0.74 -1.49 -0.48
C GLU A 134 -2.15 -1.59 0.10
N SER A 135 -2.77 -2.77 0.07
CA SER A 135 -4.11 -3.01 0.61
C SER A 135 -4.07 -3.79 1.92
N GLU A 136 -3.86 -5.10 1.85
CA GLU A 136 -4.04 -6.06 2.95
C GLU A 136 -2.99 -5.95 4.05
N CYS A 137 -1.72 -5.79 3.67
CA CYS A 137 -0.60 -5.90 4.60
C CYS A 137 -0.21 -4.57 5.26
N LYS A 138 -0.85 -3.46 4.89
CA LYS A 138 -0.47 -2.13 5.39
C LYS A 138 -0.63 -2.07 6.92
N ILE A 139 0.40 -1.58 7.63
CA ILE A 139 0.53 -1.59 9.10
C ILE A 139 -0.66 -0.98 9.89
N GLY A 140 -1.55 -0.23 9.23
CA GLY A 140 -2.80 0.27 9.82
C GLY A 140 -3.96 -0.73 9.88
N THR A 141 -3.97 -1.78 9.07
CA THR A 141 -5.06 -2.78 9.00
C THR A 141 -4.97 -3.83 10.13
N PHE A 142 -3.77 -4.04 10.69
CA PHE A 142 -3.54 -4.96 11.80
C PHE A 142 -3.64 -4.23 13.16
N SER A 143 -4.84 -4.26 13.76
CA SER A 143 -5.18 -3.61 15.03
C SER A 143 -4.24 -3.92 16.22
N THR A 144 -3.41 -4.98 16.15
CA THR A 144 -2.48 -5.37 17.22
C THR A 144 -1.03 -4.92 16.97
N LEU A 145 -0.59 -4.68 15.73
CA LEU A 145 0.77 -4.18 15.43
C LEU A 145 0.87 -2.66 15.35
N SER A 146 -0.26 -1.97 15.10
CA SER A 146 -0.32 -0.51 15.08
C SER A 146 0.17 0.12 16.41
N SER A 147 -0.05 -0.53 17.55
CA SER A 147 0.46 -0.09 18.86
C SER A 147 2.00 -0.11 18.96
N LEU A 148 2.64 -1.13 18.38
CA LEU A 148 4.09 -1.30 18.45
C LEU A 148 4.84 -0.42 17.43
N CYS A 149 4.26 -0.21 16.25
CA CYS A 149 4.85 0.63 15.19
C CYS A 149 4.40 2.11 15.30
N GLY A 150 3.21 2.39 15.85
CA GLY A 150 2.64 3.73 16.02
C GLY A 150 3.21 4.53 17.20
N GLY A 151 3.73 3.84 18.22
CA GLY A 151 4.32 4.48 19.42
C GLY A 151 5.62 5.26 19.18
N VAL A 152 6.22 5.18 17.99
CA VAL A 152 7.45 5.92 17.64
C VAL A 152 7.15 7.34 17.16
N ARG A 153 5.94 7.63 16.68
CA ARG A 153 5.59 8.96 16.12
C ARG A 153 5.48 10.05 17.19
N ASP A 154 5.04 9.72 18.40
CA ASP A 154 4.80 10.73 19.43
C ASP A 154 6.08 11.22 20.13
N ARG A 155 7.14 10.41 20.19
CA ARG A 155 8.39 10.83 20.86
C ARG A 155 9.28 11.75 20.02
N MET A 156 9.23 11.69 18.69
CA MET A 156 10.04 12.59 17.85
C MET A 156 9.40 13.97 17.66
N ALA A 157 8.07 14.08 17.70
CA ALA A 157 7.37 15.37 17.60
C ALA A 157 7.57 16.25 18.85
N LEU A 158 7.68 15.65 20.04
CA LEU A 158 7.89 16.37 21.30
C LEU A 158 9.35 16.82 21.53
N SER A 159 10.33 16.20 20.87
CA SER A 159 11.74 16.60 21.02
C SER A 159 12.13 17.84 20.20
N ARG A 160 11.36 18.21 19.17
CA ARG A 160 11.61 19.41 18.36
C ARG A 160 10.99 20.69 18.92
N SER A 161 10.11 20.59 19.91
CA SER A 161 9.44 21.75 20.52
C SER A 161 10.21 22.36 21.70
N ASN A 162 11.35 21.77 22.11
CA ASN A 162 12.09 22.19 23.32
C ASN A 162 13.53 22.66 23.08
N SER A 163 13.87 23.06 21.85
CA SER A 163 15.16 23.70 21.52
C SER A 163 14.93 25.07 20.89
N GLY A 164 14.23 25.93 21.64
CA GLY A 164 14.15 27.36 21.35
C GLY A 164 14.52 28.15 22.59
N SER A 165 15.78 28.57 22.68
CA SER A 165 16.30 29.79 23.35
C SER A 165 17.73 29.55 23.85
N GLY A 166 18.70 30.15 23.18
CA GLY A 166 20.09 30.17 23.62
C GLY A 166 20.88 31.13 22.77
N ASN A 167 21.07 32.33 23.29
CA ASN A 167 21.64 33.49 22.61
C ASN A 167 23.07 33.29 22.10
N ASP A 168 23.28 33.93 20.96
CA ASP A 168 24.53 34.35 20.37
C ASP A 168 25.36 35.22 21.33
N SER A 169 26.68 34.98 21.40
CA SER A 169 27.77 35.94 21.72
C SER A 169 29.05 35.19 22.14
N GLY A 170 30.14 35.33 21.39
CA GLY A 170 31.47 34.97 21.93
C GLY A 170 32.56 34.74 20.90
N SER A 171 33.24 35.82 20.50
CA SER A 171 34.50 35.83 19.75
C SER A 171 35.65 35.15 20.51
N GLY A 172 36.58 34.48 19.79
CA GLY A 172 37.84 34.04 20.40
C GLY A 172 38.76 33.26 19.45
N SER A 173 39.82 33.92 19.00
CA SER A 173 40.94 33.38 18.21
C SER A 173 41.83 32.42 19.00
N GLY A 174 42.46 31.45 18.35
CA GLY A 174 43.54 30.66 18.97
C GLY A 174 44.14 29.58 18.07
N SER A 175 45.36 29.82 17.59
CA SER A 175 46.22 28.88 16.86
C SER A 175 46.90 27.88 17.80
N GLY A 176 47.17 26.66 17.34
CA GLY A 176 48.03 25.72 18.08
C GLY A 176 48.30 24.40 17.36
N SER A 177 49.53 24.23 16.89
CA SER A 177 50.09 22.98 16.34
C SER A 177 50.58 22.08 17.48
N GLY A 178 50.45 20.75 17.35
CA GLY A 178 51.05 19.81 18.30
C GLY A 178 50.98 18.36 17.83
N SER A 179 52.13 17.79 17.50
CA SER A 179 52.36 16.37 17.24
C SER A 179 52.68 15.65 18.54
N GLY A 180 52.15 14.44 18.76
CA GLY A 180 52.47 13.64 19.94
C GLY A 180 52.05 12.18 19.78
N SER A 181 53.04 11.31 19.66
CA SER A 181 52.95 9.85 19.77
C SER A 181 53.14 9.43 21.22
N GLY A 182 52.53 8.32 21.65
CA GLY A 182 52.93 7.62 22.87
C GLY A 182 51.76 7.14 23.73
N GLY A 183 51.70 5.83 23.94
CA GLY A 183 50.66 5.16 24.70
C GLY A 183 50.74 5.35 26.21
N GLY A 184 49.74 4.83 26.89
CA GLY A 184 49.64 4.79 28.34
C GLY A 184 48.21 4.56 28.78
N ASP A 185 48.03 3.53 29.58
CA ASP A 185 46.79 2.92 30.07
C ASP A 185 45.78 3.90 30.67
N ALA A 186 44.49 3.63 30.43
CA ALA A 186 43.37 4.31 31.09
C ALA A 186 42.38 3.28 31.66
N ASP A 187 42.53 3.05 32.98
CA ASP A 187 41.44 2.75 33.89
C ASP A 187 40.55 4.01 34.05
N GLY A 188 39.25 3.81 34.24
CA GLY A 188 38.31 4.85 34.66
C GLY A 188 37.29 5.30 33.60
N GLY A 189 36.01 5.16 33.96
CA GLY A 189 34.95 6.06 33.48
C GLY A 189 33.84 5.37 32.70
N ASN A 190 32.80 4.97 33.43
CA ASN A 190 31.48 4.66 32.91
C ASN A 190 30.92 5.87 32.11
N LYS A 191 31.18 5.89 30.80
CA LYS A 191 30.40 6.69 29.84
C LYS A 191 29.28 5.81 29.35
N ILE A 192 28.11 5.97 29.95
CA ILE A 192 26.85 5.55 29.33
C ILE A 192 26.66 6.47 28.13
N ASN A 193 27.14 6.05 26.97
CA ASN A 193 26.66 6.58 25.70
C ASN A 193 25.17 6.25 25.66
N SER A 194 24.34 7.29 25.71
CA SER A 194 22.91 7.17 25.46
C SER A 194 22.74 6.97 23.95
N ASP A 195 23.05 5.77 23.48
CA ASP A 195 22.88 5.40 22.10
C ASP A 195 21.38 5.42 21.79
N ASN A 196 21.03 6.20 20.78
CA ASN A 196 19.71 6.34 20.18
C ASN A 196 19.35 5.08 19.36
N SER A 197 19.54 3.89 19.95
CA SER A 197 19.42 2.58 19.28
C SER A 197 18.00 2.03 19.27
N GLY A 198 17.11 2.56 20.11
CA GLY A 198 15.75 2.03 20.28
C GLY A 198 14.81 2.25 19.09
N GLY A 199 15.10 3.23 18.23
CA GLY A 199 14.29 3.53 17.04
C GLY A 199 14.56 2.59 15.85
N SER A 200 15.79 2.10 15.70
CA SER A 200 16.21 1.27 14.56
C SER A 200 15.54 -0.11 14.58
N TYR A 201 15.57 -0.79 15.73
CA TYR A 201 15.08 -2.16 15.87
C TYR A 201 13.57 -2.29 15.65
N LEU A 202 12.77 -1.30 16.11
CA LEU A 202 11.32 -1.31 15.88
C LEU A 202 10.99 -1.04 14.40
N SER A 203 11.73 -0.16 13.74
CA SER A 203 11.55 0.10 12.30
C SER A 203 11.89 -1.14 11.44
N GLU A 204 12.94 -1.87 11.80
CA GLU A 204 13.34 -3.11 11.13
C GLU A 204 12.32 -4.23 11.35
N PHE A 205 11.79 -4.35 12.58
CA PHE A 205 10.77 -5.35 12.90
C PHE A 205 9.45 -5.11 12.15
N CYS A 206 8.97 -3.86 12.12
CA CYS A 206 7.76 -3.50 11.37
C CYS A 206 7.95 -3.75 9.86
N THR A 207 9.14 -3.44 9.34
CA THR A 207 9.48 -3.69 7.92
C THR A 207 9.56 -5.18 7.60
N SER A 208 10.11 -6.00 8.51
CA SER A 208 10.18 -7.46 8.32
C SER A 208 8.79 -8.08 8.28
N ARG A 209 7.91 -7.72 9.23
CA ARG A 209 6.55 -8.26 9.29
C ARG A 209 5.70 -7.86 8.08
N LEU A 210 5.86 -6.62 7.61
CA LEU A 210 5.18 -6.15 6.40
C LEU A 210 5.64 -6.93 5.16
N LYS A 211 6.95 -7.16 5.03
CA LYS A 211 7.51 -8.00 3.96
C LYS A 211 7.00 -9.43 4.03
N ASP A 212 6.99 -10.03 5.21
CA ASP A 212 6.49 -11.41 5.40
C ASP A 212 5.01 -11.51 5.04
N CYS A 213 4.18 -10.57 5.49
CA CYS A 213 2.76 -10.52 5.10
C CYS A 213 2.62 -10.43 3.58
N THR A 214 3.31 -9.46 2.97
CA THR A 214 3.21 -9.20 1.52
C THR A 214 3.65 -10.43 0.72
N TYR A 215 4.75 -11.06 1.12
CA TYR A 215 5.27 -12.26 0.45
C TYR A 215 4.28 -13.42 0.52
N ASN A 216 3.71 -13.68 1.69
CA ASN A 216 2.79 -14.80 1.89
C ASN A 216 1.44 -14.56 1.20
N ALA A 217 0.91 -13.33 1.25
CA ALA A 217 -0.30 -12.95 0.53
C ALA A 217 -0.13 -13.12 -0.98
N ALA A 218 0.94 -12.57 -1.55
CA ALA A 218 1.22 -12.70 -2.97
C ALA A 218 1.47 -14.15 -3.42
N LEU A 219 2.16 -14.95 -2.59
CA LEU A 219 2.35 -16.37 -2.85
C LEU A 219 1.02 -17.13 -2.86
N SER A 220 0.13 -16.84 -1.91
CA SER A 220 -1.19 -17.45 -1.84
C SER A 220 -2.02 -17.11 -3.08
N ALA A 221 -2.05 -15.83 -3.47
CA ALA A 221 -2.83 -15.36 -4.62
C ALA A 221 -2.28 -15.92 -5.94
N THR A 222 -0.97 -15.84 -6.16
CA THR A 222 -0.32 -16.39 -7.37
C THR A 222 -0.54 -17.90 -7.50
N SER A 223 -0.54 -18.64 -6.38
CA SER A 223 -0.77 -20.09 -6.36
C SER A 223 -2.21 -20.49 -6.72
N ASN A 224 -3.15 -19.54 -6.79
CA ASN A 224 -4.50 -19.82 -7.30
C ASN A 224 -4.52 -19.94 -8.83
N MET A 225 -3.55 -19.35 -9.53
CA MET A 225 -3.48 -19.36 -11.00
C MET A 225 -2.34 -20.23 -11.55
N TYR A 226 -1.28 -20.44 -10.78
CA TYR A 226 -0.09 -21.18 -11.20
C TYR A 226 0.27 -22.31 -10.23
N PRO A 227 0.95 -23.38 -10.68
CA PRO A 227 1.46 -24.41 -9.78
C PRO A 227 2.30 -23.80 -8.65
N THR A 228 2.14 -24.29 -7.42
CA THR A 228 2.78 -23.70 -6.22
C THR A 228 4.30 -23.54 -6.34
N SER A 229 4.98 -24.46 -7.04
CA SER A 229 6.43 -24.35 -7.27
C SER A 229 6.79 -23.18 -8.19
N GLU A 230 6.00 -22.97 -9.24
CA GLU A 230 6.16 -21.84 -10.17
C GLU A 230 5.81 -20.53 -9.46
N ALA A 231 4.66 -20.46 -8.78
CA ALA A 231 4.25 -19.30 -8.01
C ALA A 231 5.32 -18.87 -6.99
N ARG A 232 5.91 -19.82 -6.26
CA ARG A 232 7.01 -19.55 -5.32
C ARG A 232 8.25 -19.00 -6.02
N SER A 233 8.63 -19.57 -7.17
CA SER A 233 9.77 -19.08 -7.95
C SER A 233 9.53 -17.66 -8.46
N SER A 234 8.35 -17.41 -9.03
CA SER A 234 7.97 -16.12 -9.58
C SER A 234 7.93 -15.05 -8.51
N VAL A 235 7.20 -15.27 -7.40
CA VAL A 235 7.16 -14.35 -6.26
C VAL A 235 8.56 -14.04 -5.74
N ALA A 236 9.39 -15.06 -5.49
CA ALA A 236 10.76 -14.85 -5.00
C ALA A 236 11.62 -14.04 -5.98
N SER A 237 11.50 -14.31 -7.28
CA SER A 237 12.31 -13.65 -8.32
C SER A 237 11.98 -12.15 -8.47
N VAL A 238 10.72 -11.77 -8.32
CA VAL A 238 10.28 -10.38 -8.51
C VAL A 238 10.11 -9.59 -7.21
N PHE A 239 10.13 -10.25 -6.04
CA PHE A 239 9.77 -9.65 -4.75
C PHE A 239 10.47 -8.31 -4.48
N GLY A 240 11.80 -8.28 -4.58
CA GLY A 240 12.57 -7.06 -4.28
C GLY A 240 12.18 -5.88 -5.17
N LYS A 241 11.96 -6.12 -6.46
CA LYS A 241 11.60 -5.09 -7.44
C LYS A 241 10.15 -4.63 -7.28
N ALA A 242 9.22 -5.56 -7.10
CA ALA A 242 7.80 -5.25 -6.94
C ALA A 242 7.52 -4.55 -5.61
N TYR A 243 8.13 -5.03 -4.52
CA TYR A 243 7.96 -4.47 -3.19
C TYR A 243 8.51 -3.03 -3.07
N ALA A 244 9.57 -2.69 -3.82
CA ALA A 244 10.11 -1.34 -3.88
C ALA A 244 9.37 -0.40 -4.84
N ASP A 245 8.52 -0.93 -5.72
CA ASP A 245 7.76 -0.13 -6.70
C ASP A 245 6.52 0.50 -6.07
N MET A 246 6.62 1.79 -5.76
CA MET A 246 5.59 2.61 -5.11
C MET A 246 4.69 3.38 -6.09
N ASP A 247 4.78 3.14 -7.40
CA ASP A 247 3.86 3.74 -8.35
C ASP A 247 2.41 3.34 -8.01
N PRO A 248 1.40 4.19 -8.29
CA PRO A 248 1.51 5.57 -8.79
C PRO A 248 1.72 6.65 -7.71
N TRP A 249 1.77 6.27 -6.43
CA TRP A 249 1.81 7.24 -5.33
C TRP A 249 3.21 7.86 -5.13
N GLY A 250 4.26 7.18 -5.60
CA GLY A 250 5.64 7.59 -5.41
C GLY A 250 6.12 7.42 -3.95
N GLY A 251 7.41 7.70 -3.72
CA GLY A 251 8.03 7.63 -2.38
C GLY A 251 8.79 6.34 -2.10
N SER A 252 9.36 6.25 -0.89
CA SER A 252 9.99 5.03 -0.34
C SER A 252 8.96 4.26 0.49
N PRO A 253 9.00 2.92 0.54
CA PRO A 253 8.21 2.12 1.47
C PRO A 253 8.68 2.35 2.91
N ASP A 254 8.39 3.53 3.47
CA ASP A 254 8.62 3.84 4.88
C ASP A 254 7.30 3.64 5.64
N CYS A 255 7.39 2.93 6.76
CA CYS A 255 6.31 2.75 7.72
C CYS A 255 5.80 4.08 8.33
N SER A 256 6.47 5.21 8.08
CA SER A 256 6.19 6.50 8.73
C SER A 256 5.06 7.35 8.09
N THR A 257 4.63 7.04 6.86
CA THR A 257 3.68 7.89 6.11
C THR A 257 2.21 7.51 6.33
N THR A 258 1.72 7.68 7.54
CA THR A 258 0.29 7.96 7.80
C THR A 258 0.06 9.47 7.89
N ARG A 259 0.55 10.24 6.90
CA ARG A 259 0.03 11.60 6.68
C ARG A 259 -1.10 11.48 5.68
N GLU A 260 -2.26 11.08 6.18
CA GLU A 260 -3.50 11.42 5.51
C GLU A 260 -3.63 12.94 5.61
N ALA A 261 -3.55 13.61 4.47
CA ALA A 261 -3.91 15.01 4.37
C ALA A 261 -5.40 15.11 4.68
N LYS A 262 -5.69 15.82 5.77
CA LYS A 262 -7.04 16.14 6.24
C LYS A 262 -7.61 17.33 5.47
#